data_AF-A0A7R9XYC9-F1
#
_entry.id   AF-A0A7R9XYC9-F1
#
_cell.length_a   1.000
_cell.length_b   1.000
_cell.length_c   1.000
_cell.angle_alpha   90.00
_cell.angle_beta   90.00
_cell.angle_gamma   90.00
#
_symmetry.space_group_name_H-M   'P 1'
#
loop_
_entity.id
_entity.type
_entity.pdbx_description
1 polymer ?
#
loop_
_entity_poly.entity_id
_entity_poly.type
_entity_poly.pdbx_seq_one_letter_code
_entity_poly.pdbx_strand_id
1 'polypeptide(L)'
;MIGVHAGVSMLAGRFSFKLWRSYSIFYALGTAAATRVPVVGMMPFQSMEQMGPLFVFFMCQLYAVSESRRKTLSDREYETFRKRLTSVGVGVAAVIIGALIQSGKIGPLSARVRGLFVPHTRTGNPLVDSVAEHQATQGDVYVKYFHFNVLTAPCGAFACLLFRRTDARVFVASYFLVSWYFSSKMVRLVLLLAPAVAVSTGIALGAVIEWVAAEAATFAEIRLDP
;
A
#
# COMPACT_ATOMS: atom_id res chain seq x y z
N MET A 1 0.66 -4.50 1.03
CA MET A 1 0.26 -3.18 1.58
C MET A 1 1.39 -2.44 2.28
N ILE A 2 2.16 -3.07 3.16
CA ILE A 2 3.25 -2.39 3.90
C ILE A 2 4.29 -1.76 2.97
N GLY A 3 4.77 -2.49 1.96
CA GLY A 3 5.68 -1.93 0.93
C GLY A 3 5.04 -0.84 0.07
N VAL A 4 3.75 -0.93 -0.23
CA VAL A 4 3.02 0.12 -0.97
C VAL A 4 2.95 1.40 -0.15
N HIS A 5 2.63 1.31 1.15
CA HIS A 5 2.63 2.46 2.03
C HIS A 5 4.02 3.10 2.14
N ALA A 6 5.07 2.31 2.33
CA ALA A 6 6.44 2.82 2.36
C ALA A 6 6.80 3.54 1.04
N GLY A 7 6.45 2.96 -0.11
CA GLY A 7 6.67 3.57 -1.42
C GLY A 7 5.89 4.89 -1.61
N VAL A 8 4.61 4.92 -1.24
CA VAL A 8 3.78 6.14 -1.31
C VAL A 8 4.33 7.23 -0.38
N SER A 9 4.74 6.88 0.84
CA SER A 9 5.35 7.85 1.78
C SER A 9 6.66 8.42 1.25
N MET A 10 7.48 7.61 0.56
CA MET A 10 8.70 8.07 -0.11
C MET A 10 8.39 9.02 -1.28
N LEU A 11 7.42 8.67 -2.14
CA LEU A 11 7.00 9.52 -3.26
C LEU A 11 6.38 10.84 -2.80
N ALA A 12 5.68 10.82 -1.65
CA ALA A 12 5.16 12.02 -1.00
C ALA A 12 6.25 12.89 -0.34
N GLY A 13 7.53 12.51 -0.44
CA GLY A 13 8.67 13.25 0.12
C GLY A 13 8.77 13.18 1.64
N ARG A 14 8.04 12.26 2.29
CA ARG A 14 7.96 12.13 3.75
C ARG A 14 8.80 10.98 4.25
N PHE A 15 10.09 11.04 3.96
CA PHE A 15 11.02 10.07 4.51
C PHE A 15 11.28 10.37 5.99
N SER A 16 11.33 9.32 6.80
CA SER A 16 11.70 9.39 8.21
C SER A 16 12.59 8.21 8.56
N PHE A 17 13.61 8.44 9.38
CA PHE A 17 14.46 7.37 9.90
C PHE A 17 13.67 6.30 10.68
N LYS A 18 12.52 6.68 11.27
CA LYS A 18 11.61 5.72 11.91
C LYS A 18 11.01 4.77 10.88
N LEU A 19 10.52 5.29 9.75
CA LEU A 19 9.95 4.51 8.67
C LEU A 19 10.98 3.53 8.08
N TRP A 20 12.21 4.00 7.85
CA TRP A 20 13.30 3.14 7.36
C TRP A 20 13.60 1.98 8.31
N ARG A 21 13.77 2.24 9.61
CA ARG A 21 14.04 1.19 10.61
C ARG A 21 12.91 0.16 10.68
N SER A 22 11.66 0.63 10.79
CA SER A 22 10.49 -0.25 10.88
C SER A 22 10.33 -1.12 9.62
N TYR A 23 10.46 -0.52 8.43
CA TYR A 23 10.32 -1.27 7.18
C TYR A 23 11.46 -2.27 6.97
N SER A 24 12.70 -1.91 7.33
CA SER A 24 13.87 -2.76 7.13
C SER A 24 13.82 -4.00 8.03
N ILE A 25 13.47 -3.81 9.30
CA ILE A 25 13.29 -4.91 10.27
C ILE A 25 12.14 -5.81 9.82
N PHE A 26 11.00 -5.23 9.45
CA PHE A 26 9.84 -5.98 8.95
C PHE A 26 10.20 -6.82 7.73
N TYR A 27 10.90 -6.25 6.75
CA TYR A 27 11.27 -6.95 5.52
C TYR A 27 12.31 -8.06 5.77
N ALA A 28 13.35 -7.78 6.55
CA ALA A 28 14.41 -8.75 6.84
C ALA A 28 13.88 -9.93 7.67
N LEU A 29 13.18 -9.65 8.78
CA LEU A 29 12.62 -10.70 9.64
C LEU A 29 11.46 -11.43 8.95
N GLY A 30 10.59 -10.71 8.24
CA GLY A 30 9.47 -11.30 7.51
C GLY A 30 9.93 -12.25 6.41
N THR A 31 10.92 -11.85 5.63
CA THR A 31 11.50 -12.71 4.58
C THR A 31 12.26 -13.90 5.18
N ALA A 32 13.02 -13.68 6.25
CA ALA A 32 13.72 -14.75 6.94
C ALA A 32 12.76 -15.79 7.54
N ALA A 33 11.64 -15.36 8.12
CA ALA A 33 10.61 -16.27 8.62
C ALA A 33 9.87 -16.98 7.48
N ALA A 34 9.55 -16.28 6.39
CA ALA A 34 8.83 -16.84 5.25
C ALA A 34 9.60 -17.98 4.57
N THR A 35 10.92 -17.85 4.44
CA THR A 35 11.77 -18.91 3.83
C THR A 35 11.84 -20.19 4.67
N ARG A 36 11.48 -20.14 5.97
CA ARG A 36 11.41 -21.33 6.84
C ARG A 36 10.13 -22.14 6.65
N VAL A 37 9.13 -21.60 5.97
CA VAL A 37 7.89 -22.32 5.70
C VAL A 37 8.09 -23.15 4.42
N PRO A 38 7.98 -24.49 4.48
CA PRO A 38 8.32 -25.37 3.36
C PRO A 38 7.45 -25.14 2.11
N VAL A 39 6.23 -24.66 2.30
CA VAL A 39 5.30 -24.32 1.21
C VAL A 39 5.74 -23.08 0.41
N VAL A 40 6.52 -22.19 1.04
CA VAL A 40 6.97 -20.92 0.44
C VAL A 40 8.38 -21.05 -0.14
N GLY A 41 9.26 -21.83 0.51
CA GLY A 41 10.61 -22.09 0.02
C GLY A 41 11.35 -20.82 -0.42
N MET A 42 11.83 -20.80 -1.66
CA MET A 42 12.56 -19.65 -2.26
C MET A 42 11.67 -18.73 -3.11
N MET A 43 10.34 -18.87 -3.04
CA MET A 43 9.40 -17.99 -3.76
C MET A 43 9.68 -16.50 -3.49
N PRO A 44 10.09 -16.13 -2.24
CA PRO A 44 10.95 -15.02 -1.87
C PRO A 44 11.51 -14.14 -2.97
N PHE A 45 12.40 -14.83 -3.68
CA PHE A 45 13.42 -14.28 -4.55
C PHE A 45 13.18 -14.67 -6.01
N GLN A 46 12.18 -15.51 -6.27
CA GLN A 46 11.90 -16.09 -7.59
C GLN A 46 10.57 -15.60 -8.16
N SER A 47 9.65 -15.11 -7.33
CA SER A 47 8.35 -14.60 -7.76
C SER A 47 8.37 -13.09 -8.01
N MET A 48 7.89 -12.66 -9.18
CA MET A 48 7.69 -11.23 -9.48
C MET A 48 6.75 -10.51 -8.51
N GLU A 49 5.87 -11.24 -7.82
CA GLU A 49 4.95 -10.68 -6.83
C GLU A 49 5.68 -10.15 -5.58
N GLN A 50 6.82 -10.75 -5.24
CA GLN A 50 7.62 -10.39 -4.07
C GLN A 50 8.79 -9.45 -4.42
N MET A 51 9.04 -9.21 -5.72
CA MET A 51 10.02 -8.22 -6.19
C MET A 51 9.61 -6.78 -5.86
N GLY A 52 8.30 -6.47 -5.79
CA GLY A 52 7.83 -5.12 -5.43
C GLY A 52 8.31 -4.66 -4.05
N PRO A 53 8.04 -5.42 -2.98
CA PRO A 53 8.57 -5.12 -1.64
C PRO A 53 10.11 -5.06 -1.56
N LEU A 54 10.81 -5.93 -2.31
CA LEU A 54 12.27 -5.92 -2.41
C LEU A 54 12.79 -4.62 -3.05
N PHE A 55 12.14 -4.16 -4.12
CA PHE A 55 12.47 -2.90 -4.78
C PHE A 55 12.30 -1.71 -3.83
N VAL A 56 11.19 -1.66 -3.09
CA VAL A 56 10.96 -0.61 -2.08
C VAL A 56 12.01 -0.67 -0.98
N PHE A 57 12.45 -1.86 -0.57
CA PHE A 57 13.51 -2.04 0.43
C PHE A 57 14.85 -1.47 -0.05
N PHE A 58 15.23 -1.77 -1.28
CA PHE A 58 16.46 -1.22 -1.87
C PHE A 58 16.39 0.31 -1.99
N MET A 59 15.24 0.85 -2.45
CA MET A 59 15.02 2.29 -2.51
C MET A 59 15.11 2.95 -1.12
N CYS A 60 14.51 2.35 -0.09
CA CYS A 60 14.61 2.83 1.29
C CYS A 60 16.07 2.89 1.76
N GLN A 61 16.89 1.88 1.43
CA GLN A 61 18.29 1.84 1.83
C GLN A 61 19.12 2.94 1.16
N LEU A 62 18.91 3.17 -0.14
CA LEU A 62 19.57 4.27 -0.85
C LEU A 62 19.19 5.63 -0.27
N TYR A 63 17.90 5.83 0.04
CA TYR A 63 17.41 7.08 0.62
C TYR A 63 18.01 7.33 2.01
N ALA A 64 18.05 6.31 2.87
CA ALA A 64 18.65 6.39 4.20
C ALA A 64 20.13 6.79 4.16
N VAL A 65 20.90 6.21 3.23
CA VAL A 65 22.32 6.55 3.04
C VAL A 65 22.47 7.99 2.57
N SER A 66 21.62 8.44 1.64
CA SER A 66 21.65 9.83 1.19
C SER A 66 21.37 10.80 2.34
N GLU A 67 20.33 10.55 3.13
CA GLU A 67 19.87 11.45 4.18
C GLU A 67 20.82 11.49 5.38
N SER A 68 21.50 10.38 5.67
CA SER A 68 22.57 10.35 6.67
C SER A 68 23.73 11.29 6.31
N ARG A 69 24.08 11.38 5.02
CA ARG A 69 25.14 12.27 4.50
C ARG A 69 24.71 13.73 4.37
N ARG A 70 23.39 14.02 4.39
CA ARG A 70 22.87 15.39 4.37
C ARG A 70 23.35 16.22 5.56
N LYS A 71 23.61 15.61 6.71
CA LYS A 71 24.06 16.31 7.93
C LYS A 71 25.50 16.79 7.87
N THR A 72 26.30 16.32 6.90
CA THR A 72 27.74 16.55 6.83
C THR A 72 28.14 17.35 5.59
N LEU A 73 27.25 17.48 4.61
CA LEU A 73 27.54 18.05 3.28
C LEU A 73 26.75 19.34 3.05
N SER A 74 27.31 20.24 2.25
CA SER A 74 26.60 21.44 1.78
C SER A 74 25.47 21.07 0.81
N ASP A 75 24.40 21.87 0.73
CA ASP A 75 23.19 21.54 -0.05
C ASP A 75 23.47 21.23 -1.53
N ARG A 76 24.44 21.92 -2.14
CA ARG A 76 24.88 21.68 -3.54
C ARG A 76 25.59 20.34 -3.73
N GLU A 77 26.43 19.97 -2.76
CA GLU A 77 27.16 18.70 -2.76
C GLU A 77 26.22 17.53 -2.45
N TYR A 78 25.22 17.77 -1.59
CA TYR A 78 24.18 16.81 -1.29
C TYR A 78 23.34 16.47 -2.53
N GLU A 79 22.93 17.45 -3.33
CA GLU A 79 22.15 17.19 -4.54
C GLU A 79 22.92 16.37 -5.58
N THR A 80 24.20 16.69 -5.78
CA THR A 80 25.07 15.94 -6.71
C THR A 80 25.36 14.55 -6.18
N PHE A 81 25.61 14.40 -4.88
CA PHE A 81 25.77 13.09 -4.22
C PHE A 81 24.50 12.24 -4.33
N ARG A 82 23.32 12.83 -4.08
CA ARG A 82 22.03 12.15 -4.20
C ARG A 82 21.80 11.65 -5.63
N LYS A 83 21.97 12.52 -6.63
CA LYS A 83 21.81 12.15 -8.05
C LYS A 83 22.77 11.01 -8.44
N ARG A 84 24.03 11.08 -7.99
CA ARG A 84 25.04 10.04 -8.26
C ARG A 84 24.73 8.71 -7.55
N LEU A 85 24.30 8.76 -6.29
CA LEU A 85 23.94 7.56 -5.53
C LEU A 85 22.71 6.89 -6.12
N THR A 86 21.70 7.67 -6.52
CA THR A 86 20.51 7.14 -7.20
C THR A 86 20.85 6.57 -8.56
N SER A 87 21.68 7.23 -9.38
CA SER A 87 22.05 6.71 -10.70
C SER A 87 22.86 5.40 -10.61
N VAL A 88 23.82 5.32 -9.68
CA VAL A 88 24.58 4.09 -9.42
C VAL A 88 23.67 3.01 -8.87
N GLY A 89 22.79 3.33 -7.92
CA GLY A 89 21.85 2.38 -7.35
C GLY A 89 20.89 1.80 -8.39
N VAL A 90 20.33 2.63 -9.27
CA VAL A 90 19.49 2.19 -10.38
C VAL A 90 20.28 1.34 -11.38
N GLY A 91 21.52 1.73 -11.70
CA GLY A 91 22.39 0.93 -12.56
C GLY A 91 22.68 -0.46 -12.02
N VAL A 92 23.05 -0.57 -10.74
CA VAL A 92 23.29 -1.86 -10.06
C VAL A 92 22.01 -2.70 -10.02
N ALA A 93 20.87 -2.10 -9.69
CA ALA A 93 19.59 -2.80 -9.69
C ALA A 93 19.22 -3.34 -11.09
N ALA A 94 19.44 -2.54 -12.14
CA ALA A 94 19.19 -2.96 -13.51
C ALA A 94 20.08 -4.13 -13.94
N VAL A 95 21.37 -4.13 -13.55
CA VAL A 95 22.29 -5.23 -13.81
C VAL A 95 21.86 -6.50 -13.06
N ILE A 96 21.47 -6.39 -11.79
CA ILE A 96 20.99 -7.54 -10.99
C ILE A 96 19.71 -8.13 -11.60
N ILE A 97 18.75 -7.28 -11.97
CA ILE A 97 17.51 -7.72 -12.62
C ILE A 97 17.83 -8.37 -13.97
N GLY A 98 18.70 -7.77 -14.79
CA GLY A 98 19.14 -8.34 -16.06
C GLY A 98 19.79 -9.72 -15.90
N ALA A 99 20.68 -9.88 -14.91
CA ALA A 99 21.33 -11.15 -14.61
C ALA A 99 20.33 -12.20 -14.10
N LEU A 100 19.35 -11.81 -13.29
CA LEU A 100 18.29 -12.69 -12.80
C LEU A 100 17.35 -13.16 -13.92
N ILE A 101 17.03 -12.29 -14.88
CA ILE A 101 16.25 -12.64 -16.08
C ILE A 101 17.03 -13.63 -16.94
N GLN A 102 18.32 -13.38 -17.20
CA GLN A 102 19.17 -14.29 -17.96
C GLN A 102 19.35 -15.65 -17.28
N SER A 103 19.35 -15.68 -15.95
CA SER A 103 19.45 -16.92 -15.18
C SER A 103 18.20 -17.79 -15.24
N GLY A 104 17.09 -17.32 -15.84
CA GLY A 104 15.83 -18.07 -15.98
C GLY A 104 15.15 -18.41 -14.65
N LYS A 105 15.61 -17.86 -13.53
CA LYS A 105 15.12 -18.17 -12.17
C LYS A 105 13.91 -17.34 -11.74
N ILE A 106 13.55 -16.30 -12.51
CA ILE A 106 12.33 -15.52 -12.28
C ILE A 106 11.21 -16.17 -13.09
N GLY A 107 10.26 -16.77 -12.38
CA GLY A 107 9.03 -17.25 -13.01
C GLY A 107 8.14 -16.08 -13.45
N PRO A 108 7.38 -16.21 -14.55
CA PRO A 108 6.36 -15.22 -14.90
C PRO A 108 5.35 -15.06 -13.76
N LEU A 109 4.66 -13.90 -13.73
CA LEU A 109 3.56 -13.64 -12.79
C LEU A 109 2.62 -14.84 -12.74
N SER A 110 2.27 -15.29 -11.53
CA SER A 110 1.37 -16.43 -11.33
C SER A 110 0.09 -16.21 -12.14
N ALA A 111 -0.38 -17.23 -12.85
CA ALA A 111 -1.53 -17.12 -13.74
C ALA A 111 -2.76 -16.50 -13.06
N ARG A 112 -2.92 -16.74 -11.75
CA ARG A 112 -3.98 -16.17 -10.91
C ARG A 112 -3.83 -14.66 -10.67
N VAL A 113 -2.63 -14.19 -10.38
CA VAL A 113 -2.36 -12.75 -10.19
C VAL A 113 -2.37 -12.01 -11.52
N ARG A 114 -1.89 -12.65 -12.60
CA ARG A 114 -2.02 -12.09 -13.94
C ARG A 114 -3.49 -11.92 -14.37
N GLY A 115 -4.35 -12.86 -14.00
CA GLY A 115 -5.81 -12.77 -14.23
C GLY A 115 -6.49 -11.61 -13.48
N LEU A 116 -5.88 -11.11 -12.39
CA LEU A 116 -6.36 -9.91 -11.68
C LEU A 116 -6.07 -8.60 -12.42
N PHE A 117 -5.04 -8.57 -13.28
CA PHE A 117 -4.63 -7.38 -14.04
C PHE A 117 -5.07 -7.42 -15.50
N VAL A 118 -5.16 -8.61 -16.10
CA VAL A 118 -5.52 -8.82 -17.50
C VAL A 118 -6.83 -9.61 -17.59
N PRO A 119 -7.95 -9.00 -18.02
CA PRO A 119 -9.27 -9.63 -18.00
C PRO A 119 -9.46 -10.77 -19.03
N HIS A 120 -8.45 -11.08 -19.85
CA HIS A 120 -8.58 -12.02 -20.98
C HIS A 120 -8.04 -13.43 -20.70
N THR A 121 -7.55 -13.74 -19.50
CA THR A 121 -7.20 -15.13 -19.16
C THR A 121 -8.38 -15.80 -18.47
N ARG A 122 -9.41 -16.17 -19.25
CA ARG A 122 -10.25 -17.31 -18.87
C ARG A 122 -9.33 -18.49 -18.64
N THR A 123 -9.52 -19.21 -17.54
CA THR A 123 -8.57 -20.22 -17.06
C THR A 123 -8.50 -21.44 -17.99
N GLY A 124 -9.22 -21.43 -19.11
CA GLY A 124 -9.37 -22.51 -20.08
C GLY A 124 -10.33 -23.59 -19.61
N ASN A 125 -10.66 -23.63 -18.32
CA ASN A 125 -11.60 -24.58 -17.73
C ASN A 125 -12.94 -23.89 -17.38
N PRO A 126 -14.02 -24.16 -18.13
CA PRO A 126 -15.33 -23.54 -17.91
C PRO A 126 -15.98 -23.92 -16.56
N LEU A 127 -15.52 -24.99 -15.88
CA LEU A 127 -16.00 -25.36 -14.55
C LEU A 127 -15.43 -24.46 -13.43
N VAL A 128 -14.28 -23.83 -13.65
CA VAL A 128 -13.63 -22.92 -12.68
C VAL A 128 -14.08 -21.48 -12.92
N ASP A 129 -14.22 -21.09 -14.18
CA ASP A 129 -14.72 -19.76 -14.55
C ASP A 129 -16.24 -19.59 -14.29
N SER A 130 -16.97 -20.70 -14.15
CA SER A 130 -18.40 -20.69 -13.78
C SER A 130 -18.64 -20.57 -12.27
N VAL A 131 -17.60 -20.76 -11.43
CA VAL A 131 -17.73 -20.54 -9.99
C VAL A 131 -17.91 -19.04 -9.78
N ALA A 132 -19.08 -18.66 -9.26
CA ALA A 132 -19.47 -17.26 -9.00
C ALA A 132 -18.41 -16.46 -8.21
N GLU A 133 -17.57 -17.16 -7.45
CA GLU A 133 -16.44 -16.63 -6.71
C GLU A 133 -15.37 -15.91 -7.53
N HIS A 134 -15.17 -16.31 -8.80
CA HIS A 134 -14.18 -15.71 -9.71
C HIS A 134 -14.77 -14.62 -10.60
N GLN A 135 -16.07 -14.35 -10.48
CA GLN A 135 -16.72 -13.31 -11.27
C GLN A 135 -16.41 -11.91 -10.74
N ALA A 136 -16.52 -10.93 -11.65
CA ALA A 136 -16.38 -9.53 -11.31
C ALA A 136 -17.54 -9.07 -10.41
N THR A 137 -17.23 -8.18 -9.48
CA THR A 137 -18.19 -7.70 -8.49
C THR A 137 -19.17 -6.70 -9.11
N GLN A 138 -20.45 -7.03 -9.10
CA GLN A 138 -21.51 -6.10 -9.51
C GLN A 138 -21.77 -5.04 -8.43
N GLY A 139 -22.27 -3.87 -8.84
CA GLY A 139 -22.58 -2.74 -7.94
C GLY A 139 -23.52 -3.12 -6.78
N ASP A 140 -24.53 -3.94 -7.06
CA ASP A 140 -25.50 -4.42 -6.06
C ASP A 140 -24.86 -5.19 -4.90
N VAL A 141 -23.75 -5.88 -5.17
CA VAL A 141 -23.02 -6.65 -4.15
C VAL A 141 -22.44 -5.70 -3.09
N TYR A 142 -21.98 -4.51 -3.49
CA TYR A 142 -21.47 -3.51 -2.55
C TYR A 142 -22.58 -2.95 -1.67
N VAL A 143 -23.74 -2.62 -2.25
CA VAL A 143 -24.89 -2.12 -1.49
C VAL A 143 -25.40 -3.19 -0.51
N LYS A 144 -25.45 -4.45 -0.95
CA LYS A 144 -25.89 -5.58 -0.12
C LYS A 144 -24.96 -5.86 1.07
N TYR A 145 -23.64 -5.75 0.89
CA TYR A 145 -22.70 -6.04 1.98
C TYR A 145 -22.42 -4.83 2.88
N PHE A 146 -22.28 -3.64 2.30
CA PHE A 146 -21.79 -2.47 3.03
C PHE A 146 -22.88 -1.45 3.35
N HIS A 147 -24.07 -1.55 2.76
CA HIS A 147 -25.20 -0.64 3.01
C HIS A 147 -24.75 0.84 3.02
N PHE A 148 -24.96 1.54 4.13
CA PHE A 148 -24.58 2.94 4.33
C PHE A 148 -23.07 3.20 4.23
N ASN A 149 -22.23 2.21 4.52
CA ASN A 149 -20.77 2.38 4.52
C ASN A 149 -20.21 2.57 3.11
N VAL A 150 -20.92 2.18 2.05
CA VAL A 150 -20.50 2.40 0.66
C VAL A 150 -20.32 3.89 0.36
N LEU A 151 -21.22 4.72 0.88
CA LEU A 151 -21.20 6.17 0.66
C LEU A 151 -20.23 6.88 1.60
N THR A 152 -20.18 6.43 2.86
CA THR A 152 -19.38 7.09 3.91
C THR A 152 -17.89 6.77 3.83
N ALA A 153 -17.53 5.56 3.37
CA ALA A 153 -16.14 5.12 3.24
C ALA A 153 -15.28 5.97 2.28
N PRO A 154 -15.72 6.33 1.05
CA PRO A 154 -14.94 7.20 0.19
C PRO A 154 -14.80 8.61 0.77
N CYS A 155 -15.83 9.14 1.43
CA CYS A 155 -15.75 10.42 2.14
C CYS A 155 -14.68 10.37 3.25
N GLY A 156 -14.64 9.29 4.03
CA GLY A 156 -13.63 9.10 5.09
C GLY A 156 -12.22 8.93 4.55
N ALA A 157 -12.04 8.15 3.48
CA ALA A 157 -10.75 7.99 2.82
C ALA A 157 -10.24 9.32 2.24
N PHE A 158 -11.13 10.13 1.67
CA PHE A 158 -10.81 11.46 1.16
C PHE A 158 -10.48 12.45 2.28
N ALA A 159 -11.25 12.44 3.38
CA ALA A 159 -10.97 13.25 4.56
C ALA A 159 -9.60 12.92 5.18
N CYS A 160 -9.19 11.64 5.16
CA CYS A 160 -7.85 11.22 5.59
C CYS A 160 -6.72 11.85 4.76
N LEU A 161 -6.95 12.12 3.47
CA LEU A 161 -5.97 12.71 2.57
C LEU A 161 -5.90 14.25 2.66
N LEU A 162 -7.00 14.92 3.02
CA LEU A 162 -7.08 16.38 3.04
C LEU A 162 -6.82 17.01 4.41
N PHE A 163 -7.50 16.57 5.47
CA PHE A 163 -7.57 17.35 6.71
C PHE A 163 -6.34 17.25 7.60
N ARG A 164 -5.72 16.07 7.70
CA ARG A 164 -4.43 15.89 8.39
C ARG A 164 -3.69 14.73 7.77
N ARG A 165 -2.67 15.02 6.96
CA ARG A 165 -1.81 13.97 6.41
C ARG A 165 -0.86 13.49 7.50
N THR A 166 -1.20 12.39 8.15
CA THR A 166 -0.31 11.63 9.06
C THR A 166 0.05 10.31 8.37
N ASP A 167 1.22 9.75 8.68
CA ASP A 167 1.69 8.48 8.08
C ASP A 167 0.64 7.36 8.23
N ALA A 168 -0.01 7.26 9.38
CA ALA A 168 -1.10 6.31 9.62
C ALA A 168 -2.32 6.53 8.69
N ARG A 169 -2.72 7.78 8.44
CA ARG A 169 -3.85 8.11 7.56
C ARG A 169 -3.53 7.85 6.09
N VAL A 170 -2.27 8.08 5.69
CA VAL A 170 -1.78 7.71 4.35
C VAL A 170 -1.81 6.19 4.16
N PHE A 171 -1.45 5.42 5.19
CA PHE A 171 -1.59 3.96 5.17
C PHE A 171 -3.05 3.54 4.93
N VAL A 172 -3.99 4.05 5.72
CA VAL A 172 -5.42 3.74 5.58
C VAL A 172 -5.96 4.11 4.20
N ALA A 173 -5.64 5.31 3.69
CA ALA A 173 -6.07 5.75 2.37
C ALA A 173 -5.50 4.86 1.24
N SER A 174 -4.21 4.52 1.31
CA SER A 174 -3.58 3.62 0.33
C SER A 174 -4.18 2.21 0.39
N TYR A 175 -4.49 1.72 1.59
CA TYR A 175 -5.13 0.41 1.79
C TYR A 175 -6.54 0.40 1.19
N PHE A 176 -7.34 1.43 1.45
CA PHE A 176 -8.66 1.58 0.88
C PHE A 176 -8.64 1.60 -0.65
N LEU A 177 -7.80 2.44 -1.26
CA LEU A 177 -7.70 2.55 -2.72
C LEU A 177 -7.30 1.24 -3.40
N VAL A 178 -6.30 0.55 -2.85
CA VAL A 178 -5.82 -0.71 -3.43
C VAL A 178 -6.86 -1.82 -3.24
N SER A 179 -7.46 -1.94 -2.05
CA SER A 179 -8.52 -2.93 -1.81
C SER A 179 -9.78 -2.65 -2.64
N TRP A 180 -10.14 -1.38 -2.86
CA TRP A 180 -11.26 -1.00 -3.73
C TRP A 180 -11.02 -1.46 -5.17
N TYR A 181 -9.82 -1.20 -5.71
CA TYR A 181 -9.44 -1.65 -7.04
C TYR A 181 -9.54 -3.18 -7.17
N PHE A 182 -8.95 -3.93 -6.22
CA PHE A 182 -8.97 -5.40 -6.29
C PHE A 182 -10.37 -5.99 -6.08
N SER A 183 -11.17 -5.40 -5.20
CA SER A 183 -12.56 -5.80 -4.99
C SER A 183 -13.40 -5.63 -6.26
N SER A 184 -13.11 -4.62 -7.09
CA SER A 184 -13.81 -4.42 -8.37
C SER A 184 -13.55 -5.56 -9.37
N LYS A 185 -12.43 -6.29 -9.23
CA LYS A 185 -12.02 -7.34 -10.15
C LYS A 185 -12.53 -8.73 -9.78
N MET A 186 -12.76 -9.01 -8.49
CA MET A 186 -13.18 -10.34 -8.02
C MET A 186 -14.02 -10.24 -6.74
N VAL A 187 -15.19 -10.89 -6.72
CA VAL A 187 -16.13 -10.85 -5.58
C VAL A 187 -15.49 -11.29 -4.26
N ARG A 188 -14.64 -12.32 -4.27
CA ARG A 188 -13.96 -12.78 -3.03
C ARG A 188 -13.06 -11.72 -2.39
N LEU A 189 -12.54 -10.77 -3.17
CA LEU A 189 -11.67 -9.71 -2.66
C LEU A 189 -12.45 -8.59 -1.94
N VAL A 190 -13.79 -8.62 -1.97
CA VAL A 190 -14.65 -7.79 -1.11
C VAL A 190 -14.32 -7.99 0.38
N LEU A 191 -13.91 -9.19 0.78
CA LEU A 191 -13.48 -9.48 2.15
C LEU A 191 -12.24 -8.67 2.57
N LEU A 192 -11.36 -8.33 1.64
CA LEU A 192 -10.19 -7.48 1.91
C LEU A 192 -10.55 -5.99 1.95
N LEU A 193 -11.64 -5.60 1.29
CA LEU A 193 -12.18 -4.24 1.32
C LEU A 193 -12.93 -3.96 2.63
N ALA A 194 -13.60 -4.96 3.21
CA ALA A 194 -14.43 -4.79 4.40
C ALA A 194 -13.75 -4.10 5.60
N PRO A 195 -12.57 -4.53 6.08
CA PRO A 195 -11.88 -3.84 7.17
C PRO A 195 -11.42 -2.43 6.77
N ALA A 196 -11.06 -2.20 5.50
CA ALA A 196 -10.68 -0.86 5.02
C ALA A 196 -11.87 0.12 5.05
N VAL A 197 -13.05 -0.35 4.60
CA VAL A 197 -14.33 0.38 4.64
C VAL A 197 -14.75 0.69 6.06
N ALA A 198 -14.61 -0.26 6.99
CA ALA A 198 -14.96 -0.06 8.39
C ALA A 198 -14.11 1.05 9.04
N VAL A 199 -12.79 1.01 8.84
CA VAL A 199 -11.88 2.04 9.38
C VAL A 199 -12.12 3.40 8.74
N SER A 200 -12.28 3.49 7.42
CA SER A 200 -12.53 4.77 6.75
C SER A 200 -13.87 5.39 7.15
N THR A 201 -14.91 4.57 7.28
CA THR A 201 -16.22 4.99 7.77
C THR A 201 -16.14 5.48 9.22
N GLY A 202 -15.42 4.76 10.10
CA GLY A 202 -15.21 5.18 11.48
C GLY A 202 -14.51 6.54 11.58
N ILE A 203 -13.54 6.82 10.71
CA ILE A 203 -12.87 8.13 10.67
C ILE A 203 -13.82 9.24 10.21
N ALA A 204 -14.65 8.98 9.21
CA ALA A 204 -15.65 9.96 8.75
C ALA A 204 -16.68 10.28 9.84
N LEU A 205 -17.30 9.25 10.43
CA LEU A 205 -18.30 9.43 11.49
C LEU A 205 -17.69 10.08 12.73
N GLY A 206 -16.47 9.67 13.13
CA GLY A 206 -15.76 10.28 14.24
C GLY A 206 -15.52 11.78 14.03
N ALA A 207 -15.12 12.19 12.82
CA ALA A 207 -14.92 13.60 12.50
C ALA A 207 -16.23 14.41 12.55
N VAL A 208 -17.34 13.82 12.09
CA VAL A 208 -18.66 14.47 12.16
C VAL A 208 -19.12 14.61 13.61
N ILE A 209 -18.98 13.56 14.43
CA ILE A 209 -19.37 13.60 15.85
C ILE A 209 -18.52 14.61 16.62
N GLU A 210 -17.21 14.65 16.37
CA GLU A 210 -16.31 15.64 17.00
C GLU A 210 -16.70 17.07 16.62
N TRP A 211 -17.08 17.31 15.36
CA TRP A 211 -17.58 18.61 14.91
C TRP A 211 -18.89 19.00 15.59
N VAL A 212 -19.87 18.08 15.68
CA VAL A 212 -21.15 18.31 16.37
C VAL A 212 -20.92 18.58 17.87
N ALA A 213 -20.01 17.85 18.51
CA ALA A 213 -19.70 18.02 19.92
C ALA A 213 -19.02 19.38 20.20
N ALA A 214 -18.11 19.82 19.33
CA ALA A 214 -17.47 21.12 19.43
C ALA A 214 -18.47 22.27 19.28
N GLU A 215 -19.40 22.14 18.34
CA GLU A 215 -20.46 23.12 18.14
C GLU A 215 -21.40 23.18 19.37
N ALA A 216 -21.80 22.02 19.91
CA ALA A 216 -22.62 21.95 21.12
C ALA A 216 -21.94 22.57 22.35
N ALA A 217 -20.62 22.42 22.49
CA ALA A 217 -19.85 23.05 23.57
C ALA A 217 -19.82 24.57 23.42
N THR A 218 -19.65 25.07 22.19
CA THR A 218 -19.64 26.51 21.88
C THR A 218 -20.99 27.15 22.21
N PHE A 219 -22.10 26.48 21.88
CA PHE A 219 -23.44 26.95 22.25
C PHE A 219 -23.69 26.94 23.77
N ALA A 220 -23.07 26.01 24.51
CA ALA A 220 -23.18 25.97 25.97
C ALA A 220 -22.42 27.13 26.63
N GLU A 221 -21.24 27.50 26.11
CA GLU A 221 -20.45 28.64 26.60
C GLU A 221 -21.16 29.97 26.34
N ILE A 222 -21.74 30.19 25.15
CA ILE A 222 -22.50 31.40 24.81
C ILE A 222 -23.72 31.60 25.74
N ARG A 223 -24.26 30.51 26.31
CA ARG A 223 -25.40 30.58 27.22
C ARG A 223 -25.02 30.91 28.67
N LEU A 224 -23.73 30.85 29.03
CA LEU A 224 -23.22 31.05 30.38
C LEU A 224 -22.65 32.45 30.64
N ASP A 225 -22.47 33.27 29.61
CA ASP A 225 -22.13 34.70 29.75
C ASP A 225 -23.42 35.56 29.63
N PRO A 226 -24.01 36.02 30.75
CA PRO A 226 -25.14 36.97 30.76
C PRO A 226 -24.72 38.41 30.46
#